data_AF-A0A2M8BH41-F1
#
_entry.id   AF-A0A2M8BH41-F1
#
_cell.length_a   1.000
_cell.length_b   1.000
_cell.length_c   1.000
_cell.angle_alpha   90.00
_cell.angle_beta   90.00
_cell.angle_gamma   90.00
#
_symmetry.space_group_name_H-M   'P 1'
#
loop_
_entity.id
_entity.type
_entity.pdbx_description
1 polymer ?
#
loop_
_entity_poly.entity_id
_entity_poly.type
_entity_poly.pdbx_seq_one_letter_code
_entity_poly.pdbx_strand_id
1 'polypeptide(L)'
;MSLVFKPILTADDYLASEQNSNVRHEFVDGQVYAMAGAGEPHNLIAGNVFAKLRSLVRGGPCRVFISDIKLNVAEWNAFYYRT
;
A
#
# COMPACT_ATOMS: atom_id res chain seq x y z
N MET A 1 18.71 -24.18 -15.59
CA MET A 1 18.42 -22.91 -14.89
C MET A 1 17.76 -21.98 -15.90
N SER A 2 16.44 -22.08 -16.08
CA SER A 2 15.72 -21.19 -17.00
C SER A 2 15.54 -19.84 -16.31
N LEU A 3 16.13 -18.79 -16.90
CA LEU A 3 15.80 -17.43 -16.52
C LEU A 3 14.37 -17.16 -16.96
N VAL A 4 13.45 -17.08 -16.00
CA VAL A 4 12.11 -16.58 -16.26
C VAL A 4 12.25 -15.09 -16.46
N PHE A 5 12.10 -14.63 -17.70
CA PHE A 5 11.97 -13.21 -18.01
C PHE A 5 10.67 -12.73 -17.36
N LYS A 6 10.76 -12.11 -16.19
CA LYS A 6 9.62 -11.44 -15.56
C LYS A 6 9.45 -10.12 -16.33
N PRO A 7 8.38 -9.94 -17.13
CA PRO A 7 8.20 -8.70 -17.85
C PRO A 7 8.17 -7.55 -16.85
N ILE A 8 8.96 -6.51 -17.11
CA ILE A 8 8.94 -5.26 -16.33
C ILE A 8 7.56 -4.65 -16.55
N LEU A 9 6.74 -4.64 -15.49
CA LEU A 9 5.39 -4.09 -15.55
C LEU A 9 5.48 -2.56 -15.48
N THR A 10 4.74 -1.84 -16.32
CA THR A 10 4.68 -0.38 -16.19
C THR A 10 3.79 0.00 -15.01
N ALA A 11 3.96 1.21 -14.47
CA ALA A 11 3.08 1.74 -13.43
C ALA A 11 1.61 1.76 -13.88
N ASP A 12 1.34 2.10 -15.14
CA ASP A 12 -0.03 2.16 -15.68
C ASP A 12 -0.64 0.77 -15.81
N ASP A 13 0.13 -0.22 -16.30
CA ASP A 13 -0.32 -1.60 -16.38
C ASP A 13 -0.60 -2.18 -14.99
N TYR A 14 0.26 -1.87 -14.01
CA TYR A 14 0.03 -2.21 -12.60
C TYR A 14 -1.28 -1.61 -12.10
N LEU A 15 -1.50 -0.30 -12.29
CA LEU A 15 -2.71 0.38 -11.83
C LEU A 15 -3.98 -0.18 -12.49
N ALA A 16 -3.94 -0.52 -13.78
CA ALA A 16 -5.05 -1.16 -14.48
C ALA A 16 -5.34 -2.57 -13.95
N SER A 17 -4.30 -3.34 -13.66
CA SER A 17 -4.45 -4.70 -13.08
C SER A 17 -5.05 -4.65 -11.67
N GLU A 18 -4.70 -3.65 -10.88
CA GLU A 18 -5.13 -3.56 -9.48
C GLU A 18 -6.63 -3.28 -9.34
N GLN A 19 -7.27 -2.63 -10.33
CA GLN A 19 -8.72 -2.36 -10.30
C GLN A 19 -9.57 -3.63 -10.26
N ASN A 20 -9.07 -4.73 -10.81
CA ASN A 20 -9.79 -6.00 -10.92
C ASN A 20 -9.23 -7.06 -9.96
N SER A 21 -8.27 -6.71 -9.10
CA SER A 21 -7.60 -7.65 -8.22
C SER A 21 -8.34 -7.81 -6.89
N ASN A 22 -8.50 -9.05 -6.45
CA ASN A 22 -9.01 -9.39 -5.11
C ASN A 22 -7.94 -9.31 -4.02
N VAL A 23 -6.67 -9.19 -4.41
CA VAL A 23 -5.50 -9.09 -3.53
C VAL A 23 -4.83 -7.76 -3.81
N ARG A 24 -4.41 -7.05 -2.77
CA ARG A 24 -3.64 -5.82 -2.93
C ARG A 24 -2.18 -6.15 -3.16
N HIS A 25 -1.55 -5.38 -4.03
CA HIS A 25 -0.14 -5.55 -4.36
C HIS A 25 0.63 -4.25 -4.20
N GLU A 26 1.86 -4.37 -3.74
CA GLU A 26 2.86 -3.30 -3.81
C GLU A 26 3.60 -3.37 -5.15
N PHE A 27 3.95 -2.21 -5.69
CA PHE A 27 4.73 -2.06 -6.90
C PHE A 27 6.03 -1.32 -6.59
N VAL A 28 7.17 -1.84 -7.04
CA VAL A 28 8.47 -1.19 -6.91
C VAL A 28 9.27 -1.45 -8.18
N ASP A 29 9.50 -0.40 -8.96
CA ASP A 29 10.35 -0.41 -10.15
C ASP A 29 10.11 -1.61 -11.09
N GLY A 30 8.84 -1.81 -11.45
CA GLY A 30 8.42 -2.88 -12.36
C GLY A 30 8.17 -4.24 -11.70
N GLN A 31 8.39 -4.36 -10.39
CA GLN A 31 8.14 -5.57 -9.62
C GLN A 31 6.87 -5.44 -8.77
N VAL A 32 6.07 -6.50 -8.75
CA VAL A 32 4.82 -6.58 -8.00
C VAL A 32 4.95 -7.61 -6.87
N TYR A 33 4.50 -7.23 -5.67
CA TYR A 33 4.52 -8.06 -4.45
C TYR A 33 3.11 -8.11 -3.85
N ALA A 34 2.63 -9.31 -3.53
CA ALA A 34 1.35 -9.45 -2.83
C ALA A 34 1.48 -8.97 -1.39
N MET A 35 0.54 -8.13 -0.95
CA MET A 35 0.46 -7.76 0.45
C MET A 35 -0.05 -8.92 1.30
N ALA A 36 0.52 -9.08 2.48
CA ALA A 36 -0.13 -9.83 3.54
C ALA A 36 -1.32 -9.04 4.08
N GLY A 37 -2.46 -9.71 4.25
CA GLY A 37 -3.60 -9.11 4.95
C GLY A 37 -3.30 -8.89 6.44
N ALA A 38 -4.13 -8.08 7.09
CA ALA A 38 -4.05 -7.83 8.52
C ALA A 38 -4.97 -8.75 9.32
N GLY A 39 -4.44 -9.36 10.39
CA GLY A 39 -5.23 -10.10 11.37
C GLY A 39 -5.93 -9.19 12.40
N GLU A 40 -6.86 -9.75 13.17
CA GLU A 40 -7.60 -9.01 14.20
C GLU A 40 -6.70 -8.30 15.23
N PRO A 41 -5.65 -8.93 15.80
CA PRO A 41 -4.77 -8.24 16.76
C PRO A 41 -4.06 -7.03 16.16
N HIS A 42 -3.65 -7.15 14.89
CA HIS A 42 -3.04 -6.06 14.15
C HIS A 42 -4.02 -4.90 13.98
N ASN A 43 -5.26 -5.18 13.59
CA ASN A 43 -6.30 -4.16 13.39
C ASN A 43 -6.64 -3.41 14.69
N LEU A 44 -6.66 -4.11 15.83
CA LEU A 44 -6.88 -3.47 17.13
C LEU A 44 -5.76 -2.50 17.49
N ILE A 45 -4.50 -2.91 17.31
CA ILE A 45 -3.33 -2.07 17.61
C ILE A 45 -3.30 -0.86 16.67
N ALA A 46 -3.44 -1.09 15.36
CA ALA A 46 -3.46 -0.03 14.35
C ALA A 46 -4.59 0.98 14.60
N GLY A 47 -5.79 0.50 14.95
CA GLY A 47 -6.94 1.33 15.29
C GLY A 47 -6.70 2.22 16.51
N ASN A 48 -6.08 1.69 17.56
CA ASN A 48 -5.74 2.46 18.76
C ASN A 48 -4.75 3.59 18.45
N VAL A 49 -3.71 3.30 17.66
CA VAL A 49 -2.73 4.31 17.22
C VAL A 49 -3.40 5.37 16.35
N PHE A 50 -4.20 4.95 15.37
CA PHE A 50 -4.96 5.86 14.50
C PHE A 50 -5.84 6.81 15.32
N ALA A 51 -6.64 6.28 16.25
CA ALA A 51 -7.55 7.08 17.07
C ALA A 51 -6.79 8.14 17.89
N LYS A 52 -5.65 7.77 18.49
CA LYS A 52 -4.82 8.69 19.27
C LYS A 52 -4.25 9.81 18.40
N LEU A 53 -3.65 9.47 17.26
CA LEU A 53 -3.06 10.44 16.34
C LEU A 53 -4.14 11.36 15.74
N ARG A 54 -5.28 10.79 15.34
CA ARG A 54 -6.39 11.55 14.75
C ARG A 54 -6.96 12.58 15.72
N SER A 55 -7.02 12.24 17.00
CA SER A 55 -7.40 13.18 18.06
C SER A 55 -6.39 14.32 18.19
N LEU A 56 -5.09 14.00 18.23
CA LEU A 56 -4.01 14.99 18.40
C LEU A 56 -3.94 16.03 17.27
N VAL A 57 -4.17 15.63 16.02
CA VAL A 57 -4.07 16.56 14.88
C VAL A 57 -5.39 17.25 14.51
N ARG A 58 -6.46 17.00 15.26
CA ARG A 58 -7.80 17.54 14.95
C ARG A 58 -7.77 19.08 14.98
N GLY A 59 -8.29 19.70 13.92
CA GLY A 59 -8.32 21.16 13.77
C GLY A 59 -7.03 21.77 13.21
N GLY A 60 -5.97 20.97 13.05
CA GLY A 60 -4.73 21.40 12.39
C GLY A 60 -4.71 21.09 10.89
N PRO A 61 -3.59 21.39 10.20
CA PRO A 61 -3.43 21.15 8.77
C PRO A 61 -3.20 19.67 8.43
N CYS A 62 -2.85 18.84 9.41
CA CYS A 62 -2.51 17.44 9.20
C CYS A 62 -3.74 16.53 9.13
N ARG A 63 -3.65 15.50 8.29
CA ARG A 63 -4.64 14.43 8.18
C ARG A 63 -3.98 13.09 8.48
N VAL A 64 -4.65 12.29 9.31
CA VAL A 64 -4.21 10.91 9.60
C VAL A 64 -5.07 9.99 8.77
N PHE A 65 -4.42 9.04 8.13
CA PHE A 65 -5.05 7.93 7.44
C PHE A 65 -4.71 6.65 8.19
N ILE A 66 -5.64 5.70 8.17
CA ILE A 66 -5.36 4.34 8.64
C ILE A 66 -4.63 3.60 7.51
N SER A 67 -4.24 2.35 7.78
CA SER A 67 -3.64 1.47 6.80
C SER A 67 -4.50 1.27 5.55
N ASP A 68 -3.93 0.57 4.57
CA ASP A 68 -4.61 0.17 3.33
C ASP A 68 -4.87 1.28 2.30
N ILE A 69 -4.18 2.41 2.43
CA ILE A 69 -4.15 3.44 1.40
C ILE A 69 -2.96 3.22 0.47
N LYS A 70 -3.21 3.30 -0.83
CA LYS A 70 -2.15 3.30 -1.84
C LYS A 70 -1.39 4.61 -1.80
N LEU A 71 -0.09 4.55 -1.54
CA LEU A 71 0.83 5.67 -1.59
C LEU A 71 1.67 5.58 -2.86
N ASN A 72 1.62 6.62 -3.69
CA ASN A 72 2.54 6.79 -4.81
C ASN A 72 3.81 7.50 -4.33
N VAL A 73 4.96 6.86 -4.51
CA VAL A 73 6.29 7.44 -4.31
C VAL A 73 6.93 7.61 -5.69
N ALA A 74 6.65 8.75 -6.32
CA ALA A 74 7.03 9.00 -7.71
C ALA A 74 8.54 8.93 -7.95
N GLU A 75 9.34 9.41 -6.98
CA GLU A 75 10.81 9.37 -7.05
C GLU A 75 11.37 7.95 -7.21
N TRP A 76 10.66 6.95 -6.67
CA TRP A 76 11.11 5.55 -6.67
C TRP A 76 10.30 4.68 -7.61
N ASN A 77 9.43 5.27 -8.44
CA ASN A 77 8.51 4.53 -9.30
C ASN A 77 7.80 3.41 -8.53
N ALA A 78 7.20 3.77 -7.39
CA ALA A 78 6.68 2.79 -6.43
C ALA A 78 5.27 3.12 -5.94
N PHE A 79 4.47 2.08 -5.73
CA PHE A 79 3.19 2.14 -5.05
C PHE A 79 3.22 1.20 -3.84
N TYR A 80 3.07 1.76 -2.65
CA TYR A 80 3.02 1.00 -1.41
C TYR A 80 1.62 1.01 -0.83
N TYR A 81 1.32 -0.03 -0.09
CA TYR A 81 0.17 -0.10 0.79
C TYR A 81 0.71 -0.48 2.16
N ARG A 82 0.58 0.39 3.14
CA ARG A 82 1.07 0.09 4.49
C ARG A 82 -0.07 -0.48 5.31
N THR A 83 0.16 -1.67 5.88
CA THR A 83 -0.61 -2.24 6.99
C THR A 83 -0.35 -1.47 8.28
#